data_AF-A0A813HKJ3-F1
#
_entry.id   AF-A0A813HKJ3-F1
#
_cell.length_a   1.000
_cell.length_b   1.000
_cell.length_c   1.000
_cell.angle_alpha   90.00
_cell.angle_beta   90.00
_cell.angle_gamma   90.00
#
_symmetry.space_group_name_H-M   'P 1'
#
loop_
_entity.id
_entity.type
_entity.pdbx_description
1 polymer ?
#
loop_
_entity_poly.entity_id
_entity_poly.type
_entity_poly.pdbx_seq_one_letter_code
_entity_poly.pdbx_strand_id
1 'polypeptide(L)'
;MEAIRELQRQLQDAQKVSNVKKISERNCIDLVQKLIATDQVKLFHTTTGKEYLTPEQLDIEIREVLDTAGGRLNVTELPNELGVGIEHCEVRVEQMRKRDSSLCKIHSELLSQQYLQAVAQEIEENLEEAGSVAVSDLASRWNLPAEYIRNSVFVLVGSSGVVKQNTIHTGAHAARVEARTLGALRGCTQPVNLSQLALRHSLDADMVAAAAQKLVKEDAVQGKIQGTTFTPKAYTEAQAGRVDSFFDANSYLTVATAKSANVELKDWVKSRKAAGYSLGSTFLAAHLVDPVIAAISEAVSSDSWVDVLPLLPPALAATDSRDLLQQLANQKKLPNNSVLVDRVVVSAAFLKAAAHSLEAETKAAAERAVATNAKLGVS
;
A
#
# COMPACT_ATOMS: atom_id res chain seq x y z
N MET A 1 93.49 44.31 -0.81
CA MET A 1 93.02 45.36 -1.75
C MET A 1 92.92 44.87 -3.19
N GLU A 2 93.73 43.91 -3.64
CA GLU A 2 93.67 43.39 -5.02
C GLU A 2 92.41 42.57 -5.34
N ALA A 3 91.92 41.75 -4.40
CA ALA A 3 90.69 40.97 -4.60
C ALA A 3 89.44 41.85 -4.84
N ILE A 4 89.39 43.05 -4.23
CA ILE A 4 88.28 44.00 -4.43
C ILE A 4 88.36 44.65 -5.81
N ARG A 5 89.57 44.92 -6.32
CA ARG A 5 89.77 45.46 -7.67
C ARG A 5 89.43 44.42 -8.74
N GLU A 6 89.75 43.16 -8.49
CA GLU A 6 89.41 42.07 -9.42
C GLU A 6 87.89 41.84 -9.47
N LEU A 7 87.21 41.86 -8.31
CA LEU A 7 85.75 41.81 -8.26
C LEU A 7 85.11 43.03 -8.93
N GLN A 8 85.65 44.24 -8.74
CA GLN A 8 85.17 45.44 -9.43
C GLN A 8 85.35 45.35 -10.95
N ARG A 9 86.47 44.79 -11.41
CA ARG A 9 86.73 44.58 -12.84
C ARG A 9 85.79 43.54 -13.43
N GLN A 10 85.58 42.42 -12.74
CA GLN A 10 84.61 41.39 -13.14
C GLN A 10 83.18 41.95 -13.20
N LEU A 11 82.80 42.81 -12.26
CA LEU A 11 81.49 43.46 -12.24
C LEU A 11 81.36 44.50 -13.36
N GLN A 12 82.42 45.25 -13.67
CA GLN A 12 82.47 46.18 -14.80
C GLN A 12 82.40 45.45 -16.15
N ASP A 13 83.08 44.31 -16.28
CA ASP A 13 83.05 43.49 -17.49
C ASP A 13 81.68 42.82 -17.64
N ALA A 14 81.05 42.34 -16.55
CA ALA A 14 79.68 41.83 -16.55
C ALA A 14 78.63 42.91 -16.90
N GLN A 15 78.86 44.18 -16.53
CA GLN A 15 78.01 45.30 -16.90
C GLN A 15 78.21 45.78 -18.36
N LYS A 16 79.40 45.57 -18.93
CA LYS A 16 79.74 45.91 -20.32
C LYS A 16 79.27 44.87 -21.34
N VAL A 17 78.94 43.65 -20.91
CA VAL A 17 78.13 42.73 -21.71
C VAL A 17 76.75 43.36 -21.84
N SER A 18 76.61 44.23 -22.84
CA SER A 18 75.34 44.80 -23.20
C SER A 18 74.35 43.66 -23.41
N ASN A 19 73.19 43.77 -22.78
CA ASN A 19 72.08 42.85 -23.01
C ASN A 19 71.61 43.03 -24.46
N VAL A 20 72.32 42.41 -25.39
CA VAL A 20 71.99 42.36 -26.81
C VAL A 20 70.70 41.57 -26.92
N LYS A 21 69.61 42.29 -27.21
CA LYS A 21 68.21 41.84 -27.37
C LYS A 21 67.37 41.73 -26.09
N LYS A 22 67.32 42.79 -25.28
CA LYS A 22 66.08 43.06 -24.53
C LYS A 22 65.04 43.57 -25.53
N ILE A 23 64.07 42.72 -25.87
CA ILE A 23 62.89 43.14 -26.62
C ILE A 23 62.12 44.10 -25.70
N SER A 24 61.77 45.28 -26.22
CA SER A 24 60.94 46.21 -25.45
C SER A 24 59.54 45.60 -25.25
N GLU A 25 58.88 45.93 -24.14
CA GLU A 25 57.56 45.41 -23.80
C GLU A 25 56.53 45.62 -24.95
N ARG A 26 56.60 46.78 -25.61
CA ARG A 26 55.80 47.11 -26.79
C ARG A 26 56.08 46.18 -27.98
N ASN A 27 57.35 45.86 -28.23
CA ASN A 27 57.73 44.93 -29.29
C ASN A 27 57.33 43.49 -28.94
N CYS A 28 57.34 43.10 -27.66
CA CYS A 28 56.83 41.80 -27.21
C CYS A 28 55.32 41.69 -27.49
N ILE A 29 54.54 42.72 -27.14
CA ILE A 29 53.09 42.76 -27.38
C ILE A 29 52.79 42.67 -28.88
N ASP A 30 53.49 43.43 -29.72
CA ASP A 30 53.30 43.41 -31.18
C ASP A 30 53.67 42.04 -31.80
N LEU A 31 54.71 41.38 -31.28
CA LEU A 31 55.09 40.03 -31.72
C LEU A 31 54.05 38.99 -31.31
N VAL A 32 53.54 39.05 -30.08
CA VAL A 32 52.49 38.16 -29.58
C VAL A 32 51.19 38.37 -30.37
N GLN A 33 50.78 39.61 -30.64
CA GLN A 33 49.63 39.91 -31.48
C GLN A 33 49.80 39.37 -32.91
N LYS A 34 51.00 39.47 -33.49
CA LYS A 34 51.28 38.87 -34.81
C LYS A 34 51.20 37.35 -34.79
N LEU A 35 51.68 36.70 -33.72
CA LEU A 35 51.59 35.25 -33.54
C LEU A 35 50.15 34.75 -33.36
N ILE A 36 49.30 35.56 -32.70
CA ILE A 36 47.84 35.31 -32.60
C ILE A 36 47.19 35.49 -33.97
N ALA A 37 47.54 36.55 -34.71
CA ALA A 37 46.97 36.84 -36.03
C ALA A 37 47.35 35.80 -37.10
N THR A 38 48.52 35.15 -36.97
CA THR A 38 48.94 34.03 -37.83
C THR A 38 48.42 32.66 -37.35
N ASP A 39 47.57 32.62 -36.33
CA ASP A 39 46.99 31.42 -35.69
C ASP A 39 48.05 30.39 -35.25
N GLN A 40 49.28 30.86 -34.99
CA GLN A 40 50.39 30.02 -34.52
C GLN A 40 50.33 29.75 -33.02
N VAL A 41 49.70 30.65 -32.26
CA VAL A 41 49.51 30.50 -30.81
C VAL A 41 48.13 31.00 -30.41
N LYS A 42 47.38 30.18 -29.66
CA LYS A 42 46.11 30.57 -29.04
C LYS A 42 46.41 31.04 -27.63
N LEU A 43 46.20 32.33 -27.36
CA LEU A 43 46.41 32.94 -26.05
C LEU A 43 45.15 33.70 -25.66
N PHE A 44 44.75 33.58 -24.40
CA PHE A 44 43.65 34.32 -23.80
C PHE A 44 44.21 35.53 -23.07
N HIS A 45 43.53 36.66 -23.20
CA HIS A 45 43.86 37.86 -22.44
C HIS A 45 43.12 37.85 -21.11
N THR A 46 43.83 38.20 -20.05
CA THR A 46 43.20 38.54 -18.77
C THR A 46 42.42 39.86 -18.89
N THR A 47 41.38 40.03 -18.08
CA THR A 47 40.53 41.24 -18.01
C THR A 47 41.36 42.49 -17.63
N THR A 48 42.52 42.30 -17.02
CA THR A 48 43.49 43.36 -16.69
C THR A 48 44.40 43.74 -17.87
N GLY A 49 44.41 42.95 -18.94
CA GLY A 49 45.17 43.17 -20.18
C GLY A 49 46.68 42.99 -20.05
N LYS A 50 47.18 42.55 -18.88
CA LYS A 50 48.62 42.47 -18.58
C LYS A 50 49.21 41.08 -18.78
N GLU A 51 48.36 40.05 -18.75
CA GLU A 51 48.81 38.66 -18.80
C GLU A 51 48.09 37.89 -19.91
N TYR A 52 48.84 36.96 -20.51
CA TYR A 52 48.37 36.04 -21.53
C TYR A 52 48.36 34.62 -20.97
N LEU A 53 47.22 33.96 -21.02
CA LEU A 53 47.08 32.56 -20.62
C LEU A 53 47.07 31.64 -21.84
N THR A 54 47.77 30.53 -21.74
CA THR A 54 47.60 29.43 -22.69
C THR A 54 46.33 28.63 -22.34
N PRO A 55 45.68 27.99 -23.32
CA PRO A 55 44.53 27.14 -23.07
C PRO A 55 44.81 25.96 -22.15
N GLU A 56 46.05 25.48 -22.11
CA GLU A 56 46.47 24.42 -21.20
C GLU A 56 46.60 24.94 -19.77
N GLN A 57 47.15 26.14 -19.60
CA GLN A 57 47.22 26.80 -18.29
C GLN A 57 45.82 27.10 -17.75
N LEU A 58 44.91 27.56 -18.61
CA LEU A 58 43.52 27.80 -18.21
C LEU A 58 42.81 26.52 -17.73
N ASP A 59 43.11 25.34 -18.30
CA ASP A 59 42.57 24.07 -17.80
C ASP A 59 43.06 23.74 -16.38
N ILE A 60 44.34 24.04 -16.11
CA ILE A 60 44.95 23.79 -14.81
C ILE A 60 44.31 24.70 -13.78
N GLU A 61 44.23 26.00 -14.07
CA GLU A 61 43.65 26.96 -13.14
C GLU A 61 42.15 26.70 -12.89
N ILE A 62 41.37 26.33 -13.92
CA ILE A 62 39.96 25.92 -13.72
C ILE A 62 39.87 24.72 -12.77
N ARG A 63 40.78 23.74 -12.86
CA ARG A 63 40.81 22.60 -11.93
C ARG A 63 41.22 23.02 -10.53
N GLU A 64 42.24 23.86 -10.39
CA GLU A 64 42.70 24.35 -9.08
C GLU A 64 41.59 25.14 -8.37
N VAL A 65 40.86 26.00 -9.09
CA VAL A 65 39.70 26.71 -8.55
C VAL A 65 38.59 25.73 -8.18
N LEU A 66 38.32 24.71 -9.00
CA LEU A 66 37.33 23.67 -8.71
C LEU A 66 37.68 22.87 -7.45
N ASP A 67 38.95 22.47 -7.30
CA ASP A 67 39.44 21.72 -6.14
C ASP A 67 39.42 22.59 -4.87
N THR A 68 39.78 23.87 -4.99
CA THR A 68 39.72 24.84 -3.88
C THR A 68 38.28 25.10 -3.44
N ALA A 69 37.33 25.11 -4.39
CA ALA A 69 35.90 25.25 -4.11
C ALA A 69 35.23 23.97 -3.59
N GLY A 70 35.98 22.89 -3.35
CA GLY A 70 35.43 21.62 -2.86
C GLY A 70 34.66 20.83 -3.91
N GLY A 71 34.91 21.09 -5.21
CA GLY A 71 34.41 20.28 -6.31
C GLY A 71 33.06 20.70 -6.90
N ARG A 72 32.48 21.83 -6.49
CA ARG A 72 31.32 22.47 -7.14
C ARG A 72 31.65 23.93 -7.42
N LEU A 73 31.49 24.37 -8.67
CA LEU A 73 31.84 25.72 -9.09
C LEU A 73 30.82 26.27 -10.07
N ASN A 74 30.38 27.51 -9.88
CA ASN A 74 29.54 28.20 -10.83
C ASN A 74 30.40 28.81 -11.95
N VAL A 75 30.10 28.49 -13.20
CA VAL A 75 30.83 28.97 -14.39
C VAL A 75 30.75 30.50 -14.52
N THR A 76 29.75 31.14 -13.92
CA THR A 76 29.64 32.61 -13.87
C THR A 76 30.59 33.28 -12.87
N GLU A 77 31.13 32.53 -11.91
CA GLU A 77 32.08 33.03 -10.90
C GLU A 77 33.54 32.87 -11.35
N LEU A 78 33.81 31.94 -12.28
CA LEU A 78 35.12 31.73 -12.91
C LEU A 78 35.82 33.02 -13.39
N PRO A 79 35.14 33.99 -14.04
CA PRO A 79 35.77 35.22 -14.49
C PRO A 79 36.34 36.09 -13.36
N ASN A 80 35.74 36.05 -12.17
CA ASN A 80 36.19 36.84 -11.02
C ASN A 80 37.43 36.22 -10.37
N GLU A 81 37.47 34.89 -10.29
CA GLU A 81 38.57 34.14 -9.71
C GLU A 81 39.80 34.09 -10.65
N LEU A 82 39.57 33.84 -11.94
CA LEU A 82 40.64 33.66 -12.94
C LEU A 82 41.04 34.96 -13.64
N GLY A 83 40.20 35.99 -13.58
CA GLY A 83 40.42 37.23 -14.31
C GLY A 83 40.40 37.03 -15.83
N VAL A 84 39.63 36.06 -16.35
CA VAL A 84 39.47 35.74 -17.78
C VAL A 84 38.03 35.94 -18.22
N GLY A 85 37.80 36.39 -19.46
CA GLY A 85 36.45 36.59 -20.00
C GLY A 85 35.60 35.32 -20.00
N ILE A 86 34.31 35.45 -19.65
CA ILE A 86 33.36 34.34 -19.48
C ILE A 86 33.24 33.45 -20.73
N GLU A 87 33.29 34.05 -21.93
CA GLU A 87 33.21 33.34 -23.21
C GLU A 87 34.33 32.30 -23.37
N HIS A 88 35.54 32.64 -22.93
CA HIS A 88 36.69 31.74 -23.00
C HIS A 88 36.59 30.62 -21.96
N CYS A 89 36.11 30.93 -20.77
CA CYS A 89 35.86 29.95 -19.71
C CYS A 89 34.79 28.93 -20.13
N GLU A 90 33.66 29.37 -20.69
CA GLU A 90 32.59 28.46 -21.12
C GLU A 90 33.00 27.50 -22.23
N VAL A 91 33.69 28.02 -23.26
CA VAL A 91 34.22 27.20 -24.36
C VAL A 91 35.22 26.18 -23.81
N ARG A 92 36.06 26.58 -22.86
CA ARG A 92 37.08 25.70 -22.30
C ARG A 92 36.49 24.62 -21.42
N VAL A 93 35.55 24.96 -20.53
CA VAL A 93 34.83 23.98 -19.70
C VAL A 93 34.13 22.92 -20.56
N GLU A 94 33.51 23.30 -21.68
CA GLU A 94 32.88 22.31 -22.58
C GLU A 94 33.91 21.40 -23.26
N GLN A 95 35.11 21.91 -23.58
CA GLN A 95 36.20 21.09 -24.10
C GLN A 95 36.77 20.15 -23.04
N MET A 96 36.92 20.62 -21.80
CA MET A 96 37.38 19.81 -20.67
C MET A 96 36.40 18.66 -20.40
N ARG A 97 35.09 18.94 -20.38
CA ARG A 97 34.04 17.92 -20.21
C ARG A 97 34.07 16.83 -21.29
N LYS A 98 34.46 17.16 -22.53
CA LYS A 98 34.59 16.18 -23.62
C LYS A 98 35.83 15.31 -23.49
N ARG A 99 36.90 15.85 -22.91
CA ARG A 99 38.17 15.14 -22.71
C ARG A 99 38.18 14.33 -21.41
N ASP A 100 37.46 14.80 -20.41
CA ASP A 100 37.48 14.27 -19.05
C ASP A 100 36.06 13.93 -18.60
N SER A 101 35.80 12.63 -18.45
CA SER A 101 34.51 12.12 -17.97
C SER A 101 34.27 12.36 -16.49
N SER A 102 35.30 12.78 -15.73
CA SER A 102 35.17 13.08 -14.30
C SER A 102 34.51 14.44 -14.03
N LEU A 103 34.33 15.28 -15.06
CA LEU A 103 33.70 16.58 -14.94
C LEU A 103 32.27 16.53 -15.48
N CYS A 104 31.31 16.94 -14.66
CA CYS A 104 29.91 17.06 -15.06
C CYS A 104 29.47 18.52 -15.03
N LYS A 105 28.80 18.99 -16.09
CA LYS A 105 28.21 20.33 -16.13
C LYS A 105 26.69 20.20 -16.03
N ILE A 106 26.09 20.88 -15.07
CA ILE A 106 24.64 21.01 -14.91
C ILE A 106 24.28 22.48 -15.01
N HIS A 107 23.58 22.87 -16.07
CA HIS A 107 23.27 24.28 -16.38
C HIS A 107 24.55 25.15 -16.38
N SER A 108 24.73 25.97 -15.35
CA SER A 108 25.87 26.87 -15.15
C SER A 108 26.84 26.38 -14.07
N GLU A 109 26.66 25.17 -13.54
CA GLU A 109 27.52 24.61 -12.50
C GLU A 109 28.40 23.50 -13.06
N LEU A 110 29.68 23.53 -12.68
CA LEU A 110 30.66 22.48 -12.93
C LEU A 110 30.86 21.69 -11.63
N LEU A 111 30.69 20.37 -11.73
CA LEU A 111 30.77 19.43 -10.62
C LEU A 111 31.87 18.41 -10.93
N SER A 112 32.73 18.17 -9.96
CA SER A 112 33.68 17.07 -10.01
C SER A 112 33.02 15.74 -9.65
N GLN A 113 33.56 14.64 -10.18
CA GLN A 113 33.13 13.29 -9.81
C GLN A 113 33.39 13.01 -8.33
N GLN A 114 34.46 13.57 -7.74
CA GLN A 114 34.75 13.42 -6.31
C GLN A 114 33.65 14.05 -5.45
N TYR A 115 33.16 15.23 -5.82
CA TYR A 115 32.02 15.85 -5.15
C TYR A 115 30.77 14.98 -5.27
N LEU A 116 30.47 14.45 -6.46
CA LEU A 116 29.33 13.55 -6.65
C LEU A 116 29.45 12.26 -5.85
N GLN A 117 30.67 11.71 -5.70
CA GLN A 117 30.94 10.56 -4.84
C GLN A 117 30.75 10.88 -3.36
N ALA A 118 31.22 12.04 -2.88
CA ALA A 118 31.00 12.48 -1.51
C ALA A 118 29.50 12.68 -1.21
N VAL A 119 28.76 13.30 -2.13
CA VAL A 119 27.31 13.45 -2.04
C VAL A 119 26.61 12.09 -2.06
N ALA A 120 27.03 11.16 -2.92
CA ALA A 120 26.49 9.81 -2.97
C ALA A 120 26.73 9.06 -1.65
N GLN A 121 27.93 9.16 -1.10
CA GLN A 121 28.29 8.56 0.19
C GLN A 121 27.45 9.15 1.34
N GLU A 122 27.30 10.46 1.42
CA GLU A 122 26.49 11.10 2.45
C GLU A 122 25.00 10.72 2.31
N ILE A 123 24.49 10.58 1.07
CA ILE A 123 23.14 10.08 0.82
C ILE A 123 23.02 8.64 1.30
N GLU A 124 24.02 7.79 1.06
CA GLU A 124 24.05 6.40 1.51
C GLU A 124 24.05 6.31 3.04
N GLU A 125 24.88 7.07 3.74
CA GLU A 125 24.93 7.15 5.20
C GLU A 125 23.58 7.62 5.78
N ASN A 126 23.01 8.70 5.24
CA ASN A 126 21.67 9.16 5.64
C ASN A 126 20.58 8.11 5.38
N LEU A 127 20.70 7.36 4.28
CA LEU A 127 19.76 6.32 3.92
C LEU A 127 19.89 5.11 4.86
N GLU A 128 21.09 4.77 5.32
CA GLU A 128 21.32 3.75 6.34
C GLU A 128 20.73 4.14 7.70
N GLU A 129 20.92 5.40 8.12
CA GLU A 129 20.39 5.93 9.38
C GLU A 129 18.86 6.07 9.38
N ALA A 130 18.29 6.76 8.37
CA ALA A 130 16.86 7.05 8.31
C ALA A 130 16.04 5.86 7.75
N GLY A 131 16.67 5.00 6.94
CA GLY A 131 16.02 3.88 6.26
C GLY A 131 15.15 4.26 5.06
N SER A 132 14.67 5.50 5.00
CA SER A 132 13.95 6.06 3.84
C SER A 132 14.20 7.55 3.67
N VAL A 133 14.43 8.01 2.43
CA VAL A 133 14.64 9.42 2.11
C VAL A 133 13.88 9.79 0.83
N ALA A 134 13.16 10.92 0.83
CA ALA A 134 12.48 11.41 -0.36
C ALA A 134 13.45 12.10 -1.32
N VAL A 135 13.31 11.86 -2.62
CA VAL A 135 14.19 12.47 -3.64
C VAL A 135 13.99 13.99 -3.69
N SER A 136 12.81 14.50 -3.34
CA SER A 136 12.52 15.94 -3.21
C SER A 136 13.37 16.62 -2.13
N ASP A 137 13.60 15.94 -1.03
CA ASP A 137 14.35 16.49 0.12
C ASP A 137 15.83 16.55 -0.23
N LEU A 138 16.33 15.52 -0.93
CA LEU A 138 17.68 15.50 -1.49
C LEU A 138 17.88 16.60 -2.56
N ALA A 139 16.92 16.75 -3.47
CA ALA A 139 16.96 17.80 -4.49
C ALA A 139 17.04 19.20 -3.88
N SER A 140 16.26 19.44 -2.82
CA SER A 140 16.24 20.72 -2.10
C SER A 140 17.52 20.95 -1.29
N ARG A 141 18.01 19.92 -0.58
CA ARG A 141 19.23 20.01 0.25
C ARG A 141 20.48 20.29 -0.59
N TRP A 142 20.61 19.62 -1.72
CA TRP A 142 21.79 19.73 -2.58
C TRP A 142 21.66 20.78 -3.69
N ASN A 143 20.47 21.39 -3.85
CA ASN A 143 20.14 22.29 -4.94
C ASN A 143 20.49 21.67 -6.31
N LEU A 144 20.11 20.40 -6.49
CA LEU A 144 20.32 19.63 -7.73
C LEU A 144 18.97 19.18 -8.29
N PRO A 145 18.79 19.17 -9.62
CA PRO A 145 17.56 18.67 -10.23
C PRO A 145 17.27 17.21 -9.81
N ALA A 146 16.01 16.92 -9.46
CA ALA A 146 15.60 15.60 -8.99
C ALA A 146 15.91 14.47 -10.01
N GLU A 147 15.77 14.75 -11.31
CA GLU A 147 16.14 13.80 -12.37
C GLU A 147 17.65 13.49 -12.39
N TYR A 148 18.48 14.48 -12.09
CA TYR A 148 19.93 14.30 -12.08
C TYR A 148 20.37 13.45 -10.90
N ILE A 149 19.81 13.70 -9.71
CA ILE A 149 20.01 12.84 -8.54
C ILE A 149 19.62 11.40 -8.89
N ARG A 150 18.50 11.22 -9.62
CA ARG A 150 18.02 9.90 -10.02
C ARG A 150 18.94 9.15 -10.96
N ASN A 151 19.47 9.83 -11.97
CA ASN A 151 20.19 9.19 -13.07
C ASN A 151 21.70 9.10 -12.81
N SER A 152 22.28 10.05 -12.07
CA SER A 152 23.73 10.18 -11.92
C SER A 152 24.19 9.85 -10.50
N VAL A 153 23.47 10.30 -9.48
CA VAL A 153 23.87 10.06 -8.09
C VAL A 153 23.47 8.65 -7.64
N PHE A 154 22.28 8.15 -8.00
CA PHE A 154 21.87 6.79 -7.62
C PHE A 154 22.63 5.67 -8.33
N VAL A 155 23.21 5.93 -9.49
CA VAL A 155 24.12 4.94 -10.12
C VAL A 155 25.39 4.78 -9.28
N LEU A 156 25.79 5.84 -8.56
CA LEU A 156 26.94 5.84 -7.66
C LEU A 156 26.60 5.29 -6.27
N VAL A 157 25.37 5.52 -5.77
CA VAL A 157 24.85 4.92 -4.54
C VAL A 157 24.59 3.43 -4.81
N GLY A 158 25.56 2.60 -4.49
CA GLY A 158 25.55 1.20 -4.90
C GLY A 158 24.35 0.42 -4.34
N SER A 159 23.56 -0.21 -5.23
CA SER A 159 22.69 -1.40 -5.07
C SER A 159 21.67 -1.50 -3.91
N SER A 160 21.77 -0.68 -2.87
CA SER A 160 21.10 -0.86 -1.59
C SER A 160 19.75 -0.14 -1.52
N GLY A 161 19.55 0.88 -2.36
CA GLY A 161 18.34 1.70 -2.42
C GLY A 161 17.38 1.23 -3.51
N VAL A 162 16.21 0.69 -3.13
CA VAL A 162 15.12 0.46 -4.07
C VAL A 162 14.32 1.76 -4.18
N VAL A 163 14.33 2.39 -5.36
CA VAL A 163 13.57 3.60 -5.63
C VAL A 163 12.12 3.23 -5.96
N LYS A 164 11.17 3.64 -5.11
CA LYS A 164 9.73 3.55 -5.42
C LYS A 164 9.08 4.92 -5.36
N GLN A 165 8.48 5.31 -6.50
CA GLN A 165 7.55 6.44 -6.70
C GLN A 165 7.94 7.86 -6.28
N ASN A 166 8.98 8.09 -5.47
CA ASN A 166 9.71 9.34 -5.14
C ASN A 166 10.48 9.19 -3.80
N THR A 167 10.45 8.01 -3.18
CA THR A 167 11.15 7.71 -1.92
C THR A 167 12.12 6.56 -2.15
N ILE A 168 13.32 6.70 -1.59
CA ILE A 168 14.36 5.69 -1.60
C ILE A 168 14.23 4.92 -0.30
N HIS A 169 14.21 3.59 -0.38
CA HIS A 169 14.24 2.73 0.80
C HIS A 169 15.46 1.82 0.73
N THR A 170 16.15 1.62 1.86
CA THR A 170 17.16 0.55 1.91
C THR A 170 16.49 -0.81 1.84
N GLY A 171 17.17 -1.80 1.25
CA GLY A 171 16.77 -3.20 1.35
C GLY A 171 16.60 -3.66 2.80
N ALA A 172 17.47 -3.17 3.71
CA ALA A 172 17.36 -3.42 5.14
C ALA A 172 16.07 -2.80 5.76
N HIS A 173 15.71 -1.58 5.38
CA HIS A 173 14.45 -0.96 5.82
C HIS A 173 13.24 -1.74 5.28
N ALA A 174 13.24 -2.11 4.00
CA ALA A 174 12.18 -2.93 3.42
C ALA A 174 12.02 -4.28 4.15
N ALA A 175 13.14 -4.96 4.45
CA ALA A 175 13.13 -6.20 5.23
C ALA A 175 12.61 -5.99 6.67
N ARG A 176 12.95 -4.86 7.32
CA ARG A 176 12.41 -4.51 8.64
C ARG A 176 10.91 -4.26 8.58
N VAL A 177 10.41 -3.54 7.57
CA VAL A 177 8.96 -3.32 7.38
C VAL A 177 8.25 -4.65 7.15
N GLU A 178 8.82 -5.53 6.33
CA GLU A 178 8.28 -6.87 6.07
C GLU A 178 8.24 -7.73 7.35
N ALA A 179 9.32 -7.76 8.12
CA ALA A 179 9.38 -8.51 9.38
C ALA A 179 8.40 -7.97 10.44
N ARG A 180 8.26 -6.63 10.56
CA ARG A 180 7.28 -6.01 11.45
C ARG A 180 5.85 -6.30 11.00
N THR A 181 5.59 -6.25 9.70
CA THR A 181 4.29 -6.60 9.11
C THR A 181 3.97 -8.07 9.37
N LEU A 182 4.93 -8.97 9.19
CA LEU A 182 4.80 -10.40 9.50
C LEU A 182 4.43 -10.63 10.97
N GLY A 183 5.17 -10.00 11.89
CA GLY A 183 4.88 -10.10 13.33
C GLY A 183 3.49 -9.57 13.68
N ALA A 184 3.11 -8.43 13.11
CA ALA A 184 1.80 -7.83 13.32
C ALA A 184 0.67 -8.72 12.78
N LEU A 185 0.78 -9.23 11.56
CA LEU A 185 -0.23 -10.09 10.94
C LEU A 185 -0.36 -11.45 11.64
N ARG A 186 0.74 -12.04 12.13
CA ARG A 186 0.70 -13.29 12.91
C ARG A 186 0.00 -13.13 14.26
N GLY A 187 0.05 -11.93 14.85
CA GLY A 187 -0.65 -11.62 16.10
C GLY A 187 -2.14 -11.32 15.93
N CYS A 188 -2.61 -11.09 14.70
CA CYS A 188 -4.01 -10.76 14.44
C CYS A 188 -4.90 -12.00 14.53
N THR A 189 -5.87 -11.99 15.45
CA THR A 189 -6.91 -13.02 15.59
C THR A 189 -8.26 -12.59 15.03
N GLN A 190 -8.37 -11.35 14.55
CA GLN A 190 -9.58 -10.77 13.95
C GLN A 190 -9.23 -10.15 12.59
N PRO A 191 -10.23 -9.88 11.72
CA PRO A 191 -10.01 -9.14 10.48
C PRO A 191 -9.47 -7.73 10.77
N VAL A 192 -8.38 -7.33 10.11
CA VAL A 192 -7.73 -6.03 10.33
C VAL A 192 -7.51 -5.31 9.01
N ASN A 193 -7.75 -3.99 9.01
CA ASN A 193 -7.44 -3.11 7.89
C ASN A 193 -5.93 -2.81 7.85
N LEU A 194 -5.28 -3.06 6.71
CA LEU A 194 -3.84 -2.89 6.53
C LEU A 194 -3.39 -1.44 6.70
N SER A 195 -4.19 -0.45 6.30
CA SER A 195 -3.88 0.98 6.49
C SER A 195 -3.93 1.38 7.96
N GLN A 196 -4.89 0.85 8.72
CA GLN A 196 -4.95 1.09 10.17
C GLN A 196 -3.79 0.40 10.91
N LEU A 197 -3.41 -0.80 10.45
CA LEU A 197 -2.24 -1.51 10.96
C LEU A 197 -0.95 -0.72 10.70
N ALA A 198 -0.80 -0.19 9.48
CA ALA A 198 0.34 0.65 9.11
C ALA A 198 0.42 1.90 10.00
N LEU A 199 -0.70 2.60 10.19
CA LEU A 199 -0.77 3.78 11.06
C LEU A 199 -0.37 3.45 12.51
N ARG A 200 -0.88 2.34 13.06
CA ARG A 200 -0.59 1.92 14.44
C ARG A 200 0.89 1.60 14.67
N HIS A 201 1.58 1.12 13.64
CA HIS A 201 3.00 0.79 13.71
C HIS A 201 3.90 1.90 13.14
N SER A 202 3.34 3.05 12.75
CA SER A 202 4.07 4.14 12.10
C SER A 202 4.88 3.64 10.89
N LEU A 203 4.22 2.83 10.07
CA LEU A 203 4.77 2.27 8.84
C LEU A 203 4.06 2.87 7.63
N ASP A 204 4.75 2.87 6.50
CA ASP A 204 4.16 3.27 5.22
C ASP A 204 3.08 2.26 4.78
N ALA A 205 1.90 2.77 4.40
CA ALA A 205 0.75 1.93 4.10
C ALA A 205 0.92 1.10 2.84
N ASP A 206 1.60 1.63 1.82
CA ASP A 206 1.83 0.94 0.55
C ASP A 206 2.88 -0.16 0.72
N MET A 207 3.91 0.10 1.51
CA MET A 207 4.92 -0.91 1.87
C MET A 207 4.31 -2.05 2.69
N VAL A 208 3.44 -1.75 3.67
CA VAL A 208 2.73 -2.77 4.45
C VAL A 208 1.78 -3.57 3.57
N ALA A 209 1.05 -2.93 2.67
CA ALA A 209 0.14 -3.62 1.74
C ALA A 209 0.91 -4.56 0.80
N ALA A 210 2.01 -4.09 0.22
CA ALA A 210 2.87 -4.90 -0.64
C ALA A 210 3.52 -6.07 0.12
N ALA A 211 4.03 -5.82 1.33
CA ALA A 211 4.60 -6.86 2.19
C ALA A 211 3.54 -7.90 2.59
N ALA A 212 2.33 -7.48 2.98
CA ALA A 212 1.24 -8.38 3.34
C ALA A 212 0.84 -9.29 2.17
N GLN A 213 0.73 -8.74 0.95
CA GLN A 213 0.43 -9.54 -0.24
C GLN A 213 1.52 -10.55 -0.55
N LYS A 214 2.80 -10.16 -0.42
CA LYS A 214 3.94 -11.06 -0.62
C LYS A 214 3.93 -12.20 0.41
N LEU A 215 3.78 -11.87 1.70
CA LEU A 215 3.76 -12.84 2.80
C LEU A 215 2.61 -13.86 2.70
N VAL A 216 1.45 -13.44 2.19
CA VAL A 216 0.32 -14.36 1.93
C VAL A 216 0.58 -15.24 0.71
N LYS A 217 1.24 -14.72 -0.34
CA LYS A 217 1.64 -15.52 -1.51
C LYS A 217 2.71 -16.57 -1.17
N GLU A 218 3.62 -16.24 -0.26
CA GLU A 218 4.69 -17.13 0.21
C GLU A 218 4.24 -18.09 1.33
N ASP A 219 2.96 -18.05 1.71
CA ASP A 219 2.36 -18.83 2.81
C ASP A 219 3.05 -18.61 4.19
N ALA A 220 3.80 -17.51 4.33
CA ALA A 220 4.42 -17.12 5.60
C ALA A 220 3.39 -16.65 6.65
N VAL A 221 2.22 -16.19 6.17
CA VAL A 221 1.05 -15.81 6.94
C VAL A 221 -0.19 -16.49 6.38
N GLN A 222 -0.87 -17.28 7.21
CA GLN A 222 -2.09 -17.96 6.83
C GLN A 222 -3.31 -17.05 6.98
N GLY A 223 -3.85 -16.62 5.84
CA GLY A 223 -5.05 -15.81 5.79
C GLY A 223 -5.42 -15.41 4.36
N LYS A 224 -6.46 -14.60 4.22
CA LYS A 224 -6.89 -14.04 2.94
C LYS A 224 -6.94 -12.53 3.02
N ILE A 225 -6.44 -11.87 1.97
CA ILE A 225 -6.57 -10.42 1.82
C ILE A 225 -7.70 -10.14 0.85
N GLN A 226 -8.69 -9.36 1.28
CA GLN A 226 -9.77 -8.86 0.43
C GLN A 226 -9.71 -7.33 0.43
N GLY A 227 -9.29 -6.75 -0.70
CA GLY A 227 -9.03 -5.32 -0.79
C GLY A 227 -7.96 -4.88 0.21
N THR A 228 -8.36 -4.07 1.20
CA THR A 228 -7.50 -3.54 2.26
C THR A 228 -7.59 -4.30 3.58
N THR A 229 -8.42 -5.34 3.67
CA THR A 229 -8.65 -6.09 4.91
C THR A 229 -7.98 -7.46 4.84
N PHE A 230 -7.16 -7.77 5.84
CA PHE A 230 -6.59 -9.09 6.06
C PHE A 230 -7.46 -9.88 7.04
N THR A 231 -7.90 -11.06 6.63
CA THR A 231 -8.65 -12.01 7.44
C THR A 231 -7.76 -13.21 7.77
N PRO A 232 -7.36 -13.40 9.05
CA PRO A 232 -6.55 -14.54 9.47
C PRO A 232 -7.28 -15.88 9.32
N LYS A 233 -6.55 -16.95 8.98
CA LYS A 233 -7.14 -18.31 8.88
C LYS A 233 -7.68 -18.80 10.23
N ALA A 234 -6.95 -18.53 11.32
CA ALA A 234 -7.38 -18.86 12.68
C ALA A 234 -8.75 -18.27 13.02
N TYR A 235 -9.06 -17.05 12.52
CA TYR A 235 -10.37 -16.45 12.69
C TYR A 235 -11.45 -17.24 11.95
N THR A 236 -11.21 -17.61 10.69
CA THR A 236 -12.18 -18.41 9.91
C THR A 236 -12.43 -19.79 10.51
N GLU A 237 -11.39 -20.44 11.04
CA GLU A 237 -11.51 -21.74 11.72
C GLU A 237 -12.27 -21.61 13.05
N ALA A 238 -11.98 -20.58 13.84
CA ALA A 238 -12.71 -20.31 15.08
C ALA A 238 -14.19 -20.00 14.83
N GLN A 239 -14.52 -19.26 13.76
CA GLN A 239 -15.90 -18.99 13.36
C GLN A 239 -16.63 -20.27 12.94
N ALA A 240 -16.00 -21.14 12.15
CA ALA A 240 -16.56 -22.43 11.78
C ALA A 240 -16.81 -23.30 13.03
N GLY A 241 -15.83 -23.40 13.93
CA GLY A 241 -15.99 -24.15 15.19
C GLY A 241 -17.06 -23.58 16.13
N ARG A 242 -17.28 -22.25 16.10
CA ARG A 242 -18.37 -21.61 16.84
C ARG A 242 -19.74 -22.00 16.29
N VAL A 243 -19.88 -22.06 14.96
CA VAL A 243 -21.11 -22.56 14.32
C VAL A 243 -21.36 -24.01 14.69
N ASP A 244 -20.32 -24.84 14.67
CA ASP A 244 -20.44 -26.24 15.05
C ASP A 244 -20.86 -26.42 16.50
N SER A 245 -20.20 -25.72 17.43
CA SER A 245 -20.52 -25.75 18.86
C SER A 245 -21.92 -25.21 19.14
N PHE A 246 -22.36 -24.19 18.39
CA PHE A 246 -23.73 -23.67 18.50
C PHE A 246 -24.76 -24.72 18.10
N PHE A 247 -24.51 -25.44 17.00
CA PHE A 247 -25.39 -26.52 16.57
C PHE A 247 -25.38 -27.70 17.53
N ASP A 248 -24.22 -28.10 18.07
CA ASP A 248 -24.12 -29.19 19.04
C ASP A 248 -24.89 -28.90 20.34
N ALA A 249 -24.89 -27.64 20.79
CA ALA A 249 -25.61 -27.24 22.00
C ALA A 249 -27.13 -27.08 21.77
N ASN A 250 -27.55 -26.56 20.62
CA ASN A 250 -28.93 -26.11 20.40
C ASN A 250 -29.71 -27.00 19.43
N SER A 251 -29.04 -27.84 18.65
CA SER A 251 -29.62 -28.71 17.62
C SER A 251 -30.41 -27.99 16.51
N TYR A 252 -30.23 -26.67 16.39
CA TYR A 252 -30.69 -25.86 15.27
C TYR A 252 -29.63 -24.83 14.87
N LEU A 253 -29.69 -24.33 13.64
CA LEU A 253 -28.78 -23.31 13.13
C LEU A 253 -29.52 -22.33 12.23
N THR A 254 -29.54 -21.04 12.60
CA THR A 254 -30.19 -19.99 11.81
C THR A 254 -29.27 -19.49 10.70
N VAL A 255 -29.86 -19.03 9.59
CA VAL A 255 -29.15 -18.38 8.48
C VAL A 255 -28.43 -17.11 8.95
N ALA A 256 -28.97 -16.41 9.95
CA ALA A 256 -28.33 -15.23 10.54
C ALA A 256 -27.03 -15.59 11.26
N THR A 257 -27.03 -16.64 12.09
CA THR A 257 -25.83 -17.13 12.77
C THR A 257 -24.79 -17.63 11.78
N ALA A 258 -25.21 -18.37 10.75
CA ALA A 258 -24.32 -18.84 9.69
C ALA A 258 -23.68 -17.68 8.90
N LYS A 259 -24.48 -16.67 8.50
CA LYS A 259 -23.99 -15.46 7.82
C LYS A 259 -23.02 -14.66 8.68
N SER A 260 -23.25 -14.56 9.98
CA SER A 260 -22.35 -13.84 10.90
C SER A 260 -20.96 -14.47 10.99
N ALA A 261 -20.87 -15.78 10.79
CA ALA A 261 -19.62 -16.54 10.72
C ALA A 261 -19.02 -16.59 9.31
N ASN A 262 -19.65 -15.94 8.32
CA ASN A 262 -19.30 -16.00 6.91
C ASN A 262 -19.32 -17.43 6.33
N VAL A 263 -20.23 -18.27 6.85
CA VAL A 263 -20.44 -19.65 6.42
C VAL A 263 -21.79 -19.76 5.73
N GLU A 264 -21.83 -20.35 4.53
CA GLU A 264 -23.10 -20.65 3.86
C GLU A 264 -23.75 -21.89 4.47
N LEU A 265 -24.99 -21.75 4.93
CA LEU A 265 -25.74 -22.81 5.61
C LEU A 265 -25.85 -24.08 4.76
N LYS A 266 -26.08 -23.94 3.44
CA LYS A 266 -26.22 -25.08 2.51
C LYS A 266 -24.93 -25.88 2.38
N ASP A 267 -23.80 -25.19 2.31
CA ASP A 267 -22.50 -25.84 2.17
C ASP A 267 -22.04 -26.45 3.50
N TRP A 268 -22.35 -25.78 4.62
CA TRP A 268 -22.15 -26.35 5.95
C TRP A 268 -22.92 -27.65 6.15
N VAL A 269 -24.23 -27.69 5.83
CA VAL A 269 -25.06 -28.92 5.95
C VAL A 269 -24.48 -30.06 5.10
N LYS A 270 -24.05 -29.78 3.87
CA LYS A 270 -23.42 -30.78 2.98
C LYS A 270 -22.11 -31.30 3.55
N SER A 271 -21.25 -30.40 4.06
CA SER A 271 -19.95 -30.76 4.61
C SER A 271 -20.05 -31.66 5.84
N ARG A 272 -21.02 -31.37 6.72
CA ARG A 272 -21.25 -32.10 7.97
C ARG A 272 -22.11 -33.35 7.80
N LYS A 273 -22.79 -33.52 6.66
CA LYS A 273 -23.81 -34.55 6.41
C LYS A 273 -24.87 -34.60 7.51
N ALA A 274 -25.27 -33.44 8.02
CA ALA A 274 -26.22 -33.35 9.12
C ALA A 274 -27.62 -33.80 8.67
N ALA A 275 -28.22 -34.76 9.39
CA ALA A 275 -29.58 -35.22 9.14
C ALA A 275 -30.59 -34.24 9.77
N GLY A 276 -31.37 -33.55 8.93
CA GLY A 276 -32.30 -32.54 9.39
C GLY A 276 -33.12 -31.90 8.28
N TYR A 277 -33.90 -30.90 8.66
CA TYR A 277 -34.82 -30.16 7.80
C TYR A 277 -34.27 -28.76 7.57
N SER A 278 -34.04 -28.40 6.31
CA SER A 278 -33.66 -27.03 5.94
C SER A 278 -34.92 -26.22 5.67
N LEU A 279 -35.14 -25.19 6.49
CA LEU A 279 -36.22 -24.23 6.37
C LEU A 279 -35.68 -22.94 5.75
N GLY A 280 -36.58 -21.99 5.46
CA GLY A 280 -36.20 -20.72 4.82
C GLY A 280 -35.21 -19.90 5.65
N SER A 281 -35.40 -19.85 6.97
CA SER A 281 -34.55 -19.06 7.87
C SER A 281 -33.57 -19.89 8.72
N THR A 282 -33.82 -21.20 8.87
CA THR A 282 -33.16 -22.04 9.90
C THR A 282 -33.04 -23.49 9.44
N PHE A 283 -31.98 -24.17 9.86
CA PHE A 283 -31.82 -25.62 9.76
C PHE A 283 -32.11 -26.28 11.11
N LEU A 284 -32.93 -27.33 11.13
CA LEU A 284 -33.34 -28.03 12.34
C LEU A 284 -32.91 -29.51 12.29
N ALA A 285 -32.34 -30.03 13.38
CA ALA A 285 -31.98 -31.43 13.48
C ALA A 285 -33.22 -32.34 13.48
N ALA A 286 -33.11 -33.54 12.91
CA ALA A 286 -34.24 -34.46 12.76
C ALA A 286 -34.89 -34.87 14.09
N HIS A 287 -34.10 -35.05 15.16
CA HIS A 287 -34.62 -35.50 16.46
C HIS A 287 -35.53 -34.48 17.16
N LEU A 288 -35.41 -33.18 16.84
CA LEU A 288 -36.32 -32.14 17.36
C LEU A 288 -37.72 -32.23 16.73
N VAL A 289 -37.87 -32.99 15.64
CA VAL A 289 -39.13 -33.16 14.94
C VAL A 289 -39.92 -34.35 15.49
N ASP A 290 -39.26 -35.34 16.11
CA ASP A 290 -39.94 -36.52 16.64
C ASP A 290 -40.97 -36.18 17.75
N PRO A 291 -40.68 -35.30 18.73
CA PRO A 291 -41.67 -34.85 19.72
C PRO A 291 -42.84 -34.10 19.09
N VAL A 292 -42.59 -33.34 18.01
CA VAL A 292 -43.63 -32.62 17.26
C VAL A 292 -44.56 -33.60 16.56
N ILE A 293 -44.01 -34.64 15.92
CA ILE A 293 -44.81 -35.69 15.28
C ILE A 293 -45.65 -36.43 16.34
N ALA A 294 -45.08 -36.75 17.50
CA ALA A 294 -45.80 -37.40 18.60
C ALA A 294 -46.98 -36.55 19.09
N ALA A 295 -46.77 -35.24 19.32
CA ALA A 295 -47.83 -34.32 19.72
C ALA A 295 -48.93 -34.20 18.65
N ILE A 296 -48.57 -34.20 17.37
CA ILE A 296 -49.54 -34.21 16.27
C ILE A 296 -50.33 -35.53 16.25
N SER A 297 -49.68 -36.68 16.42
CA SER A 297 -50.35 -37.98 16.48
C SER A 297 -51.32 -38.07 17.66
N GLU A 298 -50.93 -37.57 18.83
CA GLU A 298 -51.80 -37.49 20.01
C GLU A 298 -53.01 -36.59 19.77
N ALA A 299 -52.81 -35.41 19.18
CA ALA A 299 -53.88 -34.48 18.84
C ALA A 299 -54.90 -35.10 17.87
N VAL A 300 -54.40 -35.84 16.87
CA VAL A 300 -55.26 -36.51 15.90
C VAL A 300 -56.01 -37.69 16.53
N SER A 301 -55.42 -38.39 17.50
CA SER A 301 -56.10 -39.48 18.22
C SER A 301 -57.14 -39.02 19.25
N SER A 302 -56.97 -37.82 19.78
CA SER A 302 -57.85 -37.20 20.79
C SER A 302 -58.92 -36.28 20.18
N ASP A 303 -59.02 -36.27 18.85
CA ASP A 303 -59.88 -35.35 18.11
C ASP A 303 -59.71 -33.88 18.52
N SER A 304 -58.46 -33.43 18.66
CA SER A 304 -58.09 -32.08 19.08
C SER A 304 -57.19 -31.37 18.06
N TRP A 305 -56.63 -30.22 18.45
CA TRP A 305 -55.74 -29.39 17.62
C TRP A 305 -54.46 -29.08 18.39
N VAL A 306 -53.35 -28.89 17.67
CA VAL A 306 -52.05 -28.51 18.25
C VAL A 306 -51.39 -27.41 17.43
N ASP A 307 -50.96 -26.34 18.11
CA ASP A 307 -50.02 -25.36 17.56
C ASP A 307 -48.59 -25.90 17.71
N VAL A 308 -47.85 -25.92 16.62
CA VAL A 308 -46.51 -26.54 16.55
C VAL A 308 -45.42 -25.56 16.97
N LEU A 309 -45.69 -24.25 16.95
CA LEU A 309 -44.71 -23.22 17.28
C LEU A 309 -44.18 -23.30 18.72
N PRO A 310 -45.01 -23.53 19.77
CA PRO A 310 -44.54 -23.65 21.14
C PRO A 310 -43.66 -24.88 21.41
N LEU A 311 -43.71 -25.88 20.53
CA LEU A 311 -42.94 -27.12 20.64
C LEU A 311 -41.57 -27.02 19.94
N LEU A 312 -41.36 -25.94 19.17
CA LEU A 312 -40.14 -25.68 18.42
C LEU A 312 -39.23 -24.68 19.17
N PRO A 313 -37.92 -24.65 18.88
CA PRO A 313 -37.03 -23.65 19.45
C PRO A 313 -37.52 -22.21 19.16
N PRO A 314 -37.37 -21.27 20.11
CA PRO A 314 -37.91 -19.91 20.00
C PRO A 314 -37.26 -19.07 18.88
N ALA A 315 -36.18 -19.57 18.27
CA ALA A 315 -35.51 -18.93 17.16
C ALA A 315 -36.20 -19.13 15.81
N LEU A 316 -37.22 -20.00 15.73
CA LEU A 316 -37.96 -20.25 14.49
C LEU A 316 -39.06 -19.21 14.27
N ALA A 317 -39.18 -18.73 13.02
CA ALA A 317 -40.30 -17.89 12.63
C ALA A 317 -41.55 -18.75 12.37
N ALA A 318 -42.73 -18.14 12.48
CA ALA A 318 -44.00 -18.82 12.17
C ALA A 318 -44.05 -19.36 10.72
N THR A 319 -43.34 -18.71 9.80
CA THR A 319 -43.19 -19.18 8.41
C THR A 319 -42.39 -20.48 8.32
N ASP A 320 -41.38 -20.65 9.18
CA ASP A 320 -40.55 -21.87 9.19
C ASP A 320 -41.34 -23.06 9.75
N SER A 321 -42.23 -22.85 10.73
CA SER A 321 -43.10 -23.92 11.23
C SER A 321 -44.08 -24.43 10.16
N ARG A 322 -44.60 -23.53 9.31
CA ARG A 322 -45.44 -23.90 8.17
C ARG A 322 -44.66 -24.71 7.14
N ASP A 323 -43.46 -24.25 6.78
CA ASP A 323 -42.61 -24.93 5.80
C ASP A 323 -42.20 -26.33 6.31
N LEU A 324 -41.90 -26.46 7.60
CA LEU A 324 -41.61 -27.74 8.24
C LEU A 324 -42.79 -28.71 8.14
N LEU A 325 -44.00 -28.23 8.42
CA LEU A 325 -45.22 -29.04 8.33
C LEU A 325 -45.55 -29.46 6.89
N GLN A 326 -45.33 -28.59 5.91
CA GLN A 326 -45.47 -28.95 4.49
C GLN A 326 -44.44 -30.01 4.06
N GLN A 327 -43.20 -29.91 4.53
CA GLN A 327 -42.17 -30.93 4.27
C GLN A 327 -42.52 -32.27 4.92
N LEU A 328 -43.09 -32.28 6.12
CA LEU A 328 -43.56 -33.50 6.80
C LEU A 328 -44.76 -34.14 6.11
N ALA A 329 -45.69 -33.34 5.59
CA ALA A 329 -46.81 -33.80 4.78
C ALA A 329 -46.33 -34.50 3.50
N ASN A 330 -45.39 -33.87 2.78
CA ASN A 330 -44.81 -34.41 1.55
C ASN A 330 -44.04 -35.71 1.78
N GLN A 331 -43.41 -35.86 2.95
CA GLN A 331 -42.71 -37.08 3.36
C GLN A 331 -43.64 -38.18 3.90
N LYS A 332 -44.97 -37.98 3.89
CA LYS A 332 -45.98 -38.91 4.45
C LYS A 332 -45.73 -39.31 5.91
N LYS A 333 -45.10 -38.44 6.69
CA LYS A 333 -44.86 -38.66 8.13
C LYS A 333 -46.02 -38.18 9.00
N LEU A 334 -46.99 -37.50 8.42
CA LEU A 334 -48.20 -37.05 9.11
C LEU A 334 -49.29 -38.15 9.08
N PRO A 335 -50.11 -38.27 10.14
CA PRO A 335 -51.21 -39.22 10.18
C PRO A 335 -52.30 -38.90 9.14
N ASN A 336 -52.94 -39.93 8.58
CA ASN A 336 -53.89 -39.84 7.45
C ASN A 336 -55.15 -38.98 7.68
N ASN A 337 -55.35 -38.42 8.88
CA ASN A 337 -56.53 -37.64 9.28
C ASN A 337 -56.18 -36.22 9.80
N SER A 338 -54.95 -35.76 9.57
CA SER A 338 -54.50 -34.41 9.92
C SER A 338 -54.80 -33.41 8.81
N VAL A 339 -55.45 -32.30 9.14
CA VAL A 339 -55.63 -31.14 8.27
C VAL A 339 -54.66 -30.04 8.72
N LEU A 340 -53.86 -29.54 7.78
CA LEU A 340 -52.89 -28.49 8.05
C LEU A 340 -53.54 -27.10 7.89
N VAL A 341 -53.49 -26.28 8.94
CA VAL A 341 -53.94 -24.89 8.91
C VAL A 341 -52.77 -23.99 9.33
N ASP A 342 -51.93 -23.67 8.34
CA ASP A 342 -50.73 -22.83 8.51
C ASP A 342 -49.73 -23.40 9.53
N ARG A 343 -49.80 -22.94 10.80
CA ARG A 343 -48.96 -23.42 11.92
C ARG A 343 -49.64 -24.44 12.84
N VAL A 344 -50.93 -24.66 12.64
CA VAL A 344 -51.78 -25.51 13.49
C VAL A 344 -52.12 -26.78 12.73
N VAL A 345 -52.03 -27.92 13.42
CA VAL A 345 -52.53 -29.20 12.90
C VAL A 345 -53.83 -29.53 13.61
N VAL A 346 -54.87 -29.81 12.85
CA VAL A 346 -56.23 -30.08 13.35
C VAL A 346 -56.67 -31.45 12.88
N SER A 347 -57.31 -32.24 13.75
CA SER A 347 -57.91 -33.50 13.31
C SER A 347 -59.14 -33.24 12.41
N ALA A 348 -59.34 -34.06 11.37
CA ALA A 348 -60.51 -33.91 10.51
C ALA A 348 -61.84 -34.18 11.24
N ALA A 349 -61.81 -34.96 12.33
CA ALA A 349 -62.97 -35.21 13.17
C ALA A 349 -63.30 -33.98 14.04
N PHE A 350 -62.29 -33.29 14.58
CA PHE A 350 -62.48 -32.01 15.28
C PHE A 350 -63.09 -30.96 14.36
N LEU A 351 -62.61 -30.84 13.11
CA LEU A 351 -63.19 -29.92 12.13
C LEU A 351 -64.66 -30.22 11.82
N LYS A 352 -65.04 -31.49 11.72
CA LYS A 352 -66.44 -31.90 11.52
C LYS A 352 -67.30 -31.59 12.75
N ALA A 353 -66.78 -31.83 13.96
CA ALA A 353 -67.48 -31.51 15.20
C ALA A 353 -67.66 -29.99 15.37
N ALA A 354 -66.62 -29.20 15.08
CA ALA A 354 -66.67 -27.75 15.10
C ALA A 354 -67.63 -27.19 14.04
N ALA A 355 -67.59 -27.72 12.81
CA ALA A 355 -68.53 -27.34 11.75
C ALA A 355 -69.99 -27.62 12.14
N HIS A 356 -70.27 -28.79 12.71
CA HIS A 356 -71.61 -29.13 13.19
C HIS A 356 -72.07 -28.24 14.35
N SER A 357 -71.18 -27.88 15.27
CA SER A 357 -71.49 -26.94 16.37
C SER A 357 -71.78 -25.53 15.84
N LEU A 358 -70.99 -25.06 14.88
CA LEU A 358 -71.19 -23.74 14.26
C LEU A 358 -72.45 -23.71 13.38
N GLU A 359 -72.78 -24.80 12.68
CA GLU A 359 -74.05 -24.93 11.96
C GLU A 359 -75.26 -24.89 12.92
N ALA A 360 -75.15 -25.54 14.08
CA ALA A 360 -76.19 -25.47 15.11
C ALA A 360 -76.35 -24.04 15.69
N GLU A 361 -75.24 -23.34 15.96
CA GLU A 361 -75.27 -21.96 16.45
C GLU A 361 -75.76 -20.96 15.40
N THR A 362 -75.33 -21.10 14.14
CA THR A 362 -75.80 -20.26 13.03
C THR A 362 -77.27 -20.50 12.72
N LYS A 363 -77.75 -21.73 12.81
CA LYS A 363 -79.19 -22.04 12.73
C LYS A 363 -79.96 -21.43 13.90
N ALA A 364 -79.46 -21.54 15.13
CA ALA A 364 -80.08 -20.91 16.30
C ALA A 364 -80.08 -19.37 16.21
N ALA A 365 -79.01 -18.77 15.68
CA ALA A 365 -78.93 -17.33 15.44
C ALA A 365 -79.87 -16.88 14.31
N ALA A 366 -79.99 -17.67 13.24
CA ALA A 366 -80.94 -17.41 12.15
C ALA A 366 -82.39 -17.51 12.63
N GLU A 367 -82.72 -18.51 13.46
CA GLU A 367 -84.04 -18.66 14.08
C GLU A 367 -84.36 -17.50 15.03
N ARG A 368 -83.38 -17.03 15.82
CA ARG A 368 -83.54 -15.81 16.63
C ARG A 368 -83.76 -14.57 15.77
N ALA A 369 -83.01 -14.41 14.67
CA ALA A 369 -83.15 -13.29 13.75
C ALA A 369 -84.53 -13.25 13.07
N VAL A 370 -85.04 -14.41 12.64
CA VAL A 370 -86.40 -14.56 12.09
C VAL A 370 -87.46 -14.27 13.14
N ALA A 371 -87.27 -14.70 14.40
CA ALA A 371 -88.18 -14.39 15.51
C ALA A 371 -88.19 -12.89 15.88
N THR A 372 -87.05 -12.18 15.79
CA THR A 372 -87.01 -10.72 15.94
C THR A 372 -87.66 -9.98 14.78
N ASN A 373 -87.50 -10.45 13.54
CA ASN A 373 -88.20 -9.87 12.39
C ASN A 373 -89.71 -10.12 12.43
N ALA A 374 -90.15 -11.27 12.94
CA ALA A 374 -91.58 -11.55 13.16
C ALA A 374 -92.20 -10.67 14.26
N LYS A 375 -91.42 -10.23 15.25
CA LYS A 375 -91.87 -9.27 16.28
C LYS A 375 -91.90 -7.82 15.81
N LEU A 376 -91.15 -7.47 14.76
CA LEU A 376 -91.15 -6.14 14.13
C LEU A 376 -92.19 -6.00 13.01
N GLY A 377 -92.82 -7.10 12.59
CA GLY A 377 -93.87 -7.16 11.56
C GLY A 377 -95.29 -7.22 12.09
N VAL A 378 -95.59 -6.56 13.22
CA VAL A 378 -96.96 -6.26 13.64
C VAL A 378 -97.05 -4.76 13.94
N SER A 379 -97.30 -3.99 12.89
CA SER A 379 -98.18 -2.82 12.93
C SER A 379 -98.69 -2.50 11.54
#